data_AF-A0A2A4S6S7-F1
#
_entry.id   AF-A0A2A4S6S7-F1
#
_cell.length_a   1.000
_cell.length_b   1.000
_cell.length_c   1.000
_cell.angle_alpha   90.00
_cell.angle_beta   90.00
_cell.angle_gamma   90.00
#
_symmetry.space_group_name_H-M   'P 1'
#
loop_
_entity.id
_entity.type
_entity.pdbx_description
1 polymer ?
#
loop_
_entity_poly.entity_id
_entity_poly.type
_entity_poly.pdbx_seq_one_letter_code
_entity_poly.pdbx_strand_id
1 'polypeptide(L)'
;MEDIQMNKFISTAVLGMAISLSAHAGPIILGGDDLTDHGSVSGGVNLNGWNYIEKAIANINPSVTRAGVISHTIAALGSAASSATGGNAGAAIDSVASVLGLTVIHYNGAAAITQFFVDLASGTVNPGILHLAGTGASNDLDSAEGAALTADAAAINSFVGSGGGLLAHGSGTTAYGWLSALLPGVGFPSGCTNSGATLTAAGSAAFPGLSNSDIQAGPCHNNFTGLSGGLIVLARDGSTAQRAFIIGNNNEGGSITDPGTSVPAPAGLALLAIGLLGMRFSQRKKA
;
A
#
# COMPACT_ATOMS: atom_id res chain seq x y z
N MET A 1 61.21 0.94 41.94
CA MET A 1 60.71 0.12 40.84
C MET A 1 59.19 0.14 40.94
N GLU A 2 58.58 1.15 40.36
CA GLU A 2 57.11 1.27 40.24
C GLU A 2 56.83 1.44 38.74
N ASP A 3 56.23 0.41 38.15
CA ASP A 3 55.87 0.35 36.74
C ASP A 3 54.54 1.06 36.51
N ILE A 4 54.60 2.17 35.78
CA ILE A 4 53.44 2.93 35.30
C ILE A 4 52.89 2.21 34.06
N GLN A 5 51.85 1.40 34.25
CA GLN A 5 51.11 0.75 33.15
C GLN A 5 50.22 1.78 32.44
N MET A 6 50.64 2.15 31.24
CA MET A 6 49.98 3.10 30.34
C MET A 6 48.85 2.39 29.57
N ASN A 7 47.61 2.55 30.03
CA ASN A 7 46.40 2.05 29.35
C ASN A 7 46.22 2.70 27.98
N LYS A 8 46.54 1.95 26.91
CA LYS A 8 46.23 2.32 25.53
C LYS A 8 44.72 2.20 25.28
N PHE A 9 44.02 3.34 25.27
CA PHE A 9 42.67 3.46 24.73
C PHE A 9 42.71 3.26 23.20
N ILE A 10 42.36 2.06 22.73
CA ILE A 10 42.10 1.80 21.32
C ILE A 10 40.69 2.33 21.02
N SER A 11 40.61 3.54 20.46
CA SER A 11 39.37 4.09 19.90
C SER A 11 39.12 3.48 18.53
N THR A 12 38.35 2.40 18.47
CA THR A 12 37.86 1.82 17.22
C THR A 12 36.77 2.74 16.64
N ALA A 13 37.15 3.63 15.74
CA ALA A 13 36.21 4.47 15.01
C ALA A 13 35.46 3.62 13.97
N VAL A 14 34.27 3.13 14.32
CA VAL A 14 33.34 2.51 13.38
C VAL A 14 32.79 3.63 12.48
N LEU A 15 33.36 3.76 11.29
CA LEU A 15 32.84 4.62 10.24
C LEU A 15 31.61 3.93 9.64
N GLY A 16 30.44 4.20 10.20
CA GLY A 16 29.17 3.72 9.65
C GLY A 16 28.95 4.38 8.28
N MET A 17 29.14 3.61 7.20
CA MET A 17 28.65 4.02 5.89
C MET A 17 27.14 4.15 5.99
N ALA A 18 26.65 5.39 5.93
CA ALA A 18 25.24 5.65 5.69
C ALA A 18 24.95 5.24 4.24
N ILE A 19 24.48 4.00 4.06
CA ILE A 19 23.98 3.53 2.78
C ILE A 19 22.65 4.28 2.57
N SER A 20 22.68 5.31 1.73
CA SER A 20 21.45 5.96 1.27
C SER A 20 20.68 4.95 0.43
N LEU A 21 19.72 4.26 1.05
CA LEU A 21 18.73 3.48 0.31
C LEU A 21 17.86 4.49 -0.44
N SER A 22 17.85 4.41 -1.78
CA SER A 22 16.89 5.14 -2.58
C SER A 22 15.48 4.77 -2.10
N ALA A 23 14.67 5.74 -1.70
CA ALA A 23 13.27 5.48 -1.39
C ALA A 23 12.54 5.20 -2.71
N HIS A 24 11.89 4.04 -2.79
CA HIS A 24 11.08 3.65 -3.94
C HIS A 24 9.61 3.91 -3.58
N ALA A 25 8.79 4.20 -4.59
CA ALA A 25 7.34 4.16 -4.42
C ALA A 25 6.96 2.79 -3.88
N GLY A 26 6.00 2.75 -2.96
CA GLY A 26 5.43 1.49 -2.54
C GLY A 26 4.61 0.84 -3.67
N PRO A 27 4.39 -0.48 -3.57
CA PRO A 27 3.55 -1.22 -4.50
C PRO A 27 2.09 -0.77 -4.42
N ILE A 28 1.44 -0.67 -5.56
CA ILE A 28 0.03 -0.29 -5.70
C ILE A 28 -0.71 -1.39 -6.46
N ILE A 29 -1.87 -1.80 -5.95
CA ILE A 29 -2.84 -2.63 -6.68
C ILE A 29 -4.22 -2.01 -6.53
N LEU A 30 -4.90 -1.75 -7.66
CA LEU A 30 -6.24 -1.19 -7.70
C LEU A 30 -7.17 -2.07 -8.55
N GLY A 31 -8.38 -2.37 -8.07
CA GLY A 31 -9.35 -3.24 -8.76
C GLY A 31 -10.75 -2.64 -8.85
N GLY A 32 -11.32 -2.56 -10.06
CA GLY A 32 -12.67 -2.02 -10.29
C GLY A 32 -13.80 -3.00 -9.91
N ASP A 33 -13.64 -3.68 -8.79
CA ASP A 33 -14.37 -4.88 -8.39
C ASP A 33 -14.99 -4.75 -6.99
N ASP A 34 -15.88 -5.68 -6.65
CA ASP A 34 -16.43 -5.89 -5.31
C ASP A 34 -16.05 -7.28 -4.79
N LEU A 35 -14.83 -7.76 -5.07
CA LEU A 35 -14.38 -9.11 -4.73
C LEU A 35 -14.34 -9.38 -3.21
N THR A 36 -14.47 -8.34 -2.39
CA THR A 36 -14.75 -8.49 -0.95
C THR A 36 -16.13 -9.09 -0.65
N ASP A 37 -17.15 -8.78 -1.46
CA ASP A 37 -18.48 -9.40 -1.35
C ASP A 37 -18.47 -10.83 -1.89
N HIS A 38 -17.73 -11.03 -2.99
CA HIS A 38 -17.71 -12.28 -3.75
C HIS A 38 -16.59 -13.24 -3.35
N GLY A 39 -16.13 -13.16 -2.11
CA GLY A 39 -15.17 -14.08 -1.53
C GLY A 39 -15.64 -14.66 -0.21
N SER A 40 -14.91 -15.67 0.25
CA SER A 40 -15.19 -16.35 1.51
C SER A 40 -13.94 -17.00 2.08
N VAL A 41 -14.04 -17.47 3.32
CA VAL A 41 -13.04 -18.33 3.95
C VAL A 41 -13.69 -19.67 4.34
N SER A 42 -12.99 -20.76 4.07
CA SER A 42 -13.40 -22.10 4.50
C SER A 42 -12.19 -22.90 4.95
N GLY A 43 -12.24 -23.46 6.16
CA GLY A 43 -11.12 -24.21 6.73
C GLY A 43 -9.83 -23.39 6.84
N GLY A 44 -9.92 -22.07 6.99
CA GLY A 44 -8.77 -21.16 7.02
C GLY A 44 -8.16 -20.85 5.66
N VAL A 45 -8.80 -21.27 4.56
CA VAL A 45 -8.37 -20.98 3.19
C VAL A 45 -9.28 -19.93 2.58
N ASN A 46 -8.71 -18.83 2.09
CA ASN A 46 -9.44 -17.82 1.34
C ASN A 46 -9.81 -18.36 -0.04
N LEU A 47 -11.05 -18.11 -0.46
CA LEU A 47 -11.61 -18.55 -1.73
C LEU A 47 -12.00 -17.33 -2.56
N ASN A 48 -11.94 -17.47 -3.88
CA ASN A 48 -12.50 -16.52 -4.84
C ASN A 48 -11.91 -15.10 -4.64
N GLY A 49 -12.75 -14.09 -4.50
CA GLY A 49 -12.31 -12.71 -4.34
C GLY A 49 -11.39 -12.48 -3.13
N TRP A 50 -11.57 -13.24 -2.04
CA TRP A 50 -10.67 -13.14 -0.88
C TRP A 50 -9.30 -13.75 -1.16
N ASN A 51 -9.21 -14.77 -2.01
CA ASN A 51 -7.94 -15.32 -2.48
C ASN A 51 -7.20 -14.29 -3.36
N TYR A 52 -7.91 -13.51 -4.19
CA TYR A 52 -7.31 -12.37 -4.89
C TYR A 52 -6.71 -11.35 -3.91
N ILE A 53 -7.46 -10.91 -2.91
CA ILE A 53 -6.99 -9.95 -1.90
C ILE A 53 -5.76 -10.51 -1.17
N GLU A 54 -5.76 -11.81 -0.84
CA GLU A 54 -4.61 -12.51 -0.26
C GLU A 54 -3.37 -12.40 -1.16
N LYS A 55 -3.50 -12.73 -2.45
CA LYS A 55 -2.35 -12.67 -3.38
C LYS A 55 -1.89 -11.24 -3.62
N ALA A 56 -2.80 -10.27 -3.64
CA ALA A 56 -2.47 -8.86 -3.74
C ALA A 56 -1.65 -8.38 -2.53
N ILE A 57 -2.09 -8.68 -1.30
CA ILE A 57 -1.34 -8.32 -0.08
C ILE A 57 0.00 -9.07 -0.01
N ALA A 58 0.03 -10.35 -0.39
CA ALA A 58 1.27 -11.14 -0.45
C ALA A 58 2.28 -10.59 -1.47
N ASN A 59 1.80 -9.96 -2.55
CA ASN A 59 2.64 -9.24 -3.52
C ASN A 59 3.15 -7.91 -2.97
N ILE A 60 2.29 -7.13 -2.30
CA ILE A 60 2.58 -5.80 -1.77
C ILE A 60 3.56 -5.88 -0.58
N ASN A 61 3.28 -6.73 0.41
CA ASN A 61 4.01 -6.73 1.68
C ASN A 61 5.54 -6.82 1.56
N PRO A 62 6.14 -7.73 0.76
CA PRO A 62 7.60 -7.81 0.65
C PRO A 62 8.24 -6.61 -0.06
N SER A 63 7.46 -5.76 -0.74
CA SER A 63 7.93 -4.58 -1.46
C SER A 63 7.72 -3.28 -0.68
N VAL A 64 7.19 -3.33 0.55
CA VAL A 64 7.10 -2.17 1.43
C VAL A 64 8.52 -1.75 1.88
N THR A 65 8.88 -0.51 1.60
CA THR A 65 10.20 0.09 1.94
C THR A 65 10.09 1.28 2.89
N ARG A 66 8.92 1.45 3.50
CA ARG A 66 8.59 2.57 4.38
C ARG A 66 9.55 2.63 5.59
N ALA A 67 10.06 3.83 5.85
CA ALA A 67 10.99 4.06 6.95
C ALA A 67 10.32 4.05 8.33
N GLY A 68 11.13 3.86 9.37
CA GLY A 68 10.68 3.84 10.77
C GLY A 68 10.17 2.47 11.23
N VAL A 69 9.77 2.39 12.50
CA VAL A 69 9.20 1.16 13.06
C VAL A 69 7.77 1.03 12.52
N ILE A 70 7.48 -0.10 11.87
CA ILE A 70 6.13 -0.42 11.41
C ILE A 70 5.28 -0.81 12.61
N SER A 71 4.24 -0.02 12.89
CA SER A 71 3.37 -0.19 14.06
C SER A 71 2.39 -1.36 13.92
N HIS A 72 1.93 -1.62 12.69
CA HIS A 72 1.07 -2.72 12.28
C HIS A 72 1.21 -2.90 10.77
N THR A 73 0.90 -4.07 10.24
CA THR A 73 1.13 -4.31 8.81
C THR A 73 0.11 -3.56 7.95
N ILE A 74 -1.18 -3.67 8.26
CA ILE A 74 -2.28 -3.19 7.42
C ILE A 74 -3.17 -2.22 8.19
N ALA A 75 -3.30 -0.99 7.72
CA ALA A 75 -4.40 -0.11 8.12
C ALA A 75 -5.58 -0.35 7.17
N ALA A 76 -6.67 -0.90 7.69
CA ALA A 76 -7.91 -1.12 6.94
C ALA A 76 -8.82 0.11 7.11
N LEU A 77 -8.99 0.90 6.05
CA LEU A 77 -9.77 2.14 6.03
C LEU A 77 -11.15 1.87 5.41
N GLY A 78 -12.22 2.24 6.12
CA GLY A 78 -13.60 2.08 5.62
C GLY A 78 -14.21 0.69 5.87
N SER A 79 -13.69 -0.06 6.83
CA SER A 79 -14.34 -1.28 7.32
C SER A 79 -14.00 -1.50 8.78
N ALA A 80 -14.92 -2.09 9.55
CA ALA A 80 -14.69 -2.54 10.93
C ALA A 80 -14.22 -4.01 10.97
N ALA A 81 -13.58 -4.43 12.07
CA ALA A 81 -13.23 -5.85 12.26
C ALA A 81 -14.50 -6.72 12.26
N SER A 82 -14.40 -7.92 11.67
CA SER A 82 -15.58 -8.80 11.52
C SER A 82 -15.19 -10.28 11.52
N SER A 83 -16.09 -11.13 12.03
CA SER A 83 -15.94 -12.59 12.03
C SER A 83 -16.78 -13.29 10.95
N ALA A 84 -17.36 -12.52 10.02
CA ALA A 84 -18.09 -13.08 8.90
C ALA A 84 -17.18 -14.00 8.05
N THR A 85 -17.73 -15.02 7.42
CA THR A 85 -16.96 -15.97 6.60
C THR A 85 -17.07 -15.71 5.10
N GLY A 86 -17.71 -14.63 4.70
CA GLY A 86 -17.90 -14.19 3.32
C GLY A 86 -18.71 -12.89 3.26
N GLY A 87 -18.74 -12.23 2.09
CA GLY A 87 -19.61 -11.08 1.87
C GLY A 87 -19.29 -9.82 2.71
N ASN A 88 -18.07 -9.69 3.22
CA ASN A 88 -17.74 -8.66 4.22
C ASN A 88 -16.30 -8.17 4.06
N ALA A 89 -16.11 -6.86 3.84
CA ALA A 89 -14.79 -6.32 3.54
C ALA A 89 -13.82 -6.38 4.75
N GLY A 90 -14.33 -6.08 5.96
CA GLY A 90 -13.53 -6.20 7.18
C GLY A 90 -13.07 -7.64 7.45
N ALA A 91 -14.00 -8.61 7.32
CA ALA A 91 -13.64 -10.02 7.51
C ALA A 91 -12.70 -10.54 6.42
N ALA A 92 -12.80 -10.03 5.18
CA ALA A 92 -11.90 -10.39 4.10
C ALA A 92 -10.45 -10.04 4.45
N ILE A 93 -10.19 -8.80 4.89
CA ILE A 93 -8.85 -8.37 5.22
C ILE A 93 -8.31 -9.02 6.50
N ASP A 94 -9.18 -9.27 7.49
CA ASP A 94 -8.85 -10.05 8.69
C ASP A 94 -8.43 -11.48 8.34
N SER A 95 -9.18 -12.15 7.45
CA SER A 95 -8.86 -13.51 7.00
C SER A 95 -7.54 -13.56 6.22
N VAL A 96 -7.31 -12.60 5.33
CA VAL A 96 -6.04 -12.44 4.59
C VAL A 96 -4.88 -12.24 5.55
N ALA A 97 -5.01 -11.33 6.51
CA ALA A 97 -3.96 -11.07 7.49
C ALA A 97 -3.67 -12.30 8.35
N SER A 98 -4.71 -13.05 8.74
CA SER A 98 -4.54 -14.30 9.49
C SER A 98 -3.75 -15.34 8.69
N VAL A 99 -4.04 -15.52 7.39
CA VAL A 99 -3.31 -16.49 6.53
C VAL A 99 -1.85 -16.07 6.35
N LEU A 100 -1.60 -14.78 6.20
CA LEU A 100 -0.26 -14.24 5.92
C LEU A 100 0.55 -13.93 7.19
N GLY A 101 -0.02 -14.11 8.38
CA GLY A 101 0.65 -13.78 9.66
C GLY A 101 0.88 -12.28 9.85
N LEU A 102 -0.04 -11.45 9.37
CA LEU A 102 0.04 -9.98 9.41
C LEU A 102 -0.91 -9.42 10.47
N THR A 103 -0.73 -8.15 10.83
CA THR A 103 -1.63 -7.43 11.75
C THR A 103 -2.47 -6.40 11.02
N VAL A 104 -3.74 -6.26 11.46
CA VAL A 104 -4.70 -5.28 10.92
C VAL A 104 -5.14 -4.35 12.05
N ILE A 105 -5.24 -3.05 11.74
CA ILE A 105 -6.00 -2.08 12.55
C ILE A 105 -7.05 -1.43 11.64
N HIS A 106 -8.28 -1.40 12.13
CA HIS A 106 -9.44 -0.86 11.41
C HIS A 106 -9.70 0.60 11.78
N TYR A 107 -9.95 1.42 10.77
CA TYR A 107 -10.40 2.81 10.90
C TYR A 107 -11.70 2.95 10.11
N ASN A 108 -12.82 2.76 10.82
CA ASN A 108 -14.16 2.80 10.26
C ASN A 108 -14.86 4.12 10.64
N GLY A 109 -15.49 4.75 9.66
CA GLY A 109 -16.12 6.06 9.73
C GLY A 109 -15.19 7.18 9.30
N ALA A 110 -15.77 8.20 8.62
CA ALA A 110 -15.03 9.34 8.09
C ALA A 110 -14.12 10.03 9.12
N ALA A 111 -14.59 10.20 10.36
CA ALA A 111 -13.79 10.81 11.43
C ALA A 111 -12.57 9.95 11.82
N ALA A 112 -12.70 8.63 11.83
CA ALA A 112 -11.59 7.73 12.13
C ALA A 112 -10.55 7.74 10.99
N ILE A 113 -11.00 7.81 9.73
CA ILE A 113 -10.12 7.93 8.56
C ILE A 113 -9.35 9.26 8.60
N THR A 114 -10.02 10.39 8.84
CA THR A 114 -9.33 11.68 8.95
C THR A 114 -8.35 11.68 10.12
N GLN A 115 -8.73 11.12 11.28
CA GLN A 115 -7.81 11.02 12.42
C GLN A 115 -6.62 10.11 12.12
N PHE A 116 -6.82 9.01 11.38
CA PHE A 116 -5.73 8.16 10.92
C PHE A 116 -4.67 8.96 10.14
N PHE A 117 -5.07 9.81 9.20
CA PHE A 117 -4.11 10.62 8.44
C PHE A 117 -3.42 11.69 9.28
N VAL A 118 -4.08 12.23 10.31
CA VAL A 118 -3.45 13.11 11.32
C VAL A 118 -2.36 12.34 12.10
N ASP A 119 -2.70 11.15 12.59
CA ASP A 119 -1.78 10.29 13.35
C ASP A 119 -0.63 9.76 12.49
N LEU A 120 -0.88 9.55 11.19
CA LEU A 120 0.13 9.17 10.21
C LEU A 120 1.13 10.31 9.99
N ALA A 121 0.64 11.54 9.87
CA ALA A 121 1.47 12.73 9.67
C ALA A 121 2.31 13.07 10.91
N SER A 122 1.78 12.83 12.11
CA SER A 122 2.52 13.01 13.36
C SER A 122 3.52 11.89 13.66
N GLY A 123 3.39 10.74 12.98
CA GLY A 123 4.16 9.52 13.25
C GLY A 123 3.66 8.71 14.45
N THR A 124 2.47 9.02 14.98
CA THR A 124 1.79 8.22 16.01
C THR A 124 1.45 6.82 15.49
N VAL A 125 1.05 6.73 14.21
CA VAL A 125 0.87 5.45 13.51
C VAL A 125 1.78 5.38 12.30
N ASN A 126 2.24 4.17 11.98
CA ASN A 126 3.11 3.92 10.85
C ASN A 126 2.82 2.52 10.26
N PRO A 127 1.72 2.34 9.51
CA PRO A 127 1.41 1.06 8.89
C PRO A 127 2.32 0.78 7.69
N GLY A 128 2.47 -0.49 7.32
CA GLY A 128 3.19 -0.88 6.09
C GLY A 128 2.32 -0.74 4.84
N ILE A 129 1.02 -1.02 4.96
CA ILE A 129 0.07 -1.10 3.86
C ILE A 129 -1.21 -0.34 4.24
N LEU A 130 -1.75 0.44 3.30
CA LEU A 130 -3.14 0.88 3.34
C LEU A 130 -3.99 -0.11 2.55
N HIS A 131 -5.01 -0.64 3.20
CA HIS A 131 -6.11 -1.32 2.53
C HIS A 131 -7.32 -0.38 2.57
N LEU A 132 -7.77 0.09 1.41
CA LEU A 132 -9.01 0.83 1.28
C LEU A 132 -10.10 -0.20 0.99
N ALA A 133 -11.12 -0.25 1.86
CA ALA A 133 -12.24 -1.17 1.69
C ALA A 133 -12.95 -0.94 0.35
N GLY A 134 -13.63 -1.98 -0.12
CA GLY A 134 -14.39 -1.95 -1.37
C GLY A 134 -15.67 -1.15 -1.27
N THR A 135 -16.53 -1.33 -2.27
CA THR A 135 -17.94 -0.91 -2.23
C THR A 135 -18.80 -2.08 -2.70
N GLY A 136 -20.06 -2.16 -2.27
CA GLY A 136 -21.01 -3.19 -2.67
C GLY A 136 -21.02 -4.43 -1.76
N ALA A 137 -20.14 -4.50 -0.77
CA ALA A 137 -20.09 -5.59 0.21
C ALA A 137 -20.78 -5.18 1.51
N SER A 138 -20.94 -6.11 2.46
CA SER A 138 -21.22 -5.69 3.84
C SER A 138 -19.98 -5.07 4.46
N ASN A 139 -20.15 -4.05 5.33
CA ASN A 139 -19.07 -3.45 6.12
C ASN A 139 -17.95 -2.89 5.22
N ASP A 140 -18.36 -2.11 4.22
CA ASP A 140 -17.58 -1.52 3.15
C ASP A 140 -17.55 0.02 3.23
N LEU A 141 -16.87 0.68 2.27
CA LEU A 141 -16.82 2.13 2.22
C LEU A 141 -18.20 2.74 1.96
N ASP A 142 -18.58 3.69 2.81
CA ASP A 142 -19.69 4.59 2.56
C ASP A 142 -19.26 5.91 1.89
N SER A 143 -20.25 6.72 1.50
CA SER A 143 -20.02 8.01 0.83
C SER A 143 -19.24 9.03 1.66
N ALA A 144 -19.40 9.02 2.99
CA ALA A 144 -18.71 9.96 3.88
C ALA A 144 -17.25 9.56 4.05
N GLU A 145 -16.97 8.27 4.13
CA GLU A 145 -15.61 7.71 4.16
C GLU A 145 -14.88 7.94 2.83
N GLY A 146 -15.53 7.71 1.69
CA GLY A 146 -14.99 8.03 0.37
C GLY A 146 -14.66 9.53 0.21
N ALA A 147 -15.47 10.42 0.79
CA ALA A 147 -15.18 11.85 0.84
C ALA A 147 -13.98 12.18 1.73
N ALA A 148 -13.82 11.51 2.88
CA ALA A 148 -12.64 11.65 3.74
C ALA A 148 -11.36 11.21 3.01
N LEU A 149 -11.38 10.02 2.37
CA LEU A 149 -10.26 9.56 1.54
C LEU A 149 -9.91 10.56 0.43
N THR A 150 -10.92 11.17 -0.20
CA THR A 150 -10.72 12.18 -1.24
C THR A 150 -10.08 13.44 -0.69
N ALA A 151 -10.49 13.91 0.50
CA ALA A 151 -9.87 15.05 1.17
C ALA A 151 -8.39 14.79 1.54
N ASP A 152 -8.07 13.54 1.88
CA ASP A 152 -6.73 13.09 2.28
C ASP A 152 -5.91 12.49 1.11
N ALA A 153 -6.30 12.72 -0.16
CA ALA A 153 -5.64 12.14 -1.32
C ALA A 153 -4.13 12.44 -1.40
N ALA A 154 -3.72 13.65 -1.01
CA ALA A 154 -2.30 14.02 -0.95
C ALA A 154 -1.52 13.22 0.12
N ALA A 155 -2.16 12.85 1.23
CA ALA A 155 -1.58 12.01 2.26
C ALA A 155 -1.43 10.56 1.78
N ILE A 156 -2.42 10.03 1.05
CA ILE A 156 -2.32 8.72 0.37
C ILE A 156 -1.15 8.70 -0.60
N ASN A 157 -1.03 9.71 -1.46
CA ASN A 157 0.09 9.83 -2.40
C ASN A 157 1.45 9.88 -1.68
N SER A 158 1.54 10.65 -0.59
CA SER A 158 2.75 10.76 0.23
C SER A 158 3.07 9.46 0.95
N PHE A 159 2.05 8.73 1.42
CA PHE A 159 2.22 7.40 2.04
C PHE A 159 2.87 6.44 1.06
N VAL A 160 2.34 6.34 -0.17
CA VAL A 160 2.89 5.49 -1.21
C VAL A 160 4.28 5.96 -1.62
N GLY A 161 4.48 7.27 -1.79
CA GLY A 161 5.78 7.81 -2.18
C GLY A 161 6.88 7.64 -1.12
N SER A 162 6.49 7.40 0.13
CA SER A 162 7.42 7.05 1.21
C SER A 162 7.74 5.55 1.30
N GLY A 163 7.26 4.73 0.35
CA GLY A 163 7.50 3.29 0.30
C GLY A 163 6.41 2.42 0.91
N GLY A 164 5.25 2.99 1.26
CA GLY A 164 4.10 2.25 1.80
C GLY A 164 3.25 1.61 0.71
N GLY A 165 2.75 0.40 0.96
CA GLY A 165 1.92 -0.34 0.00
C GLY A 165 0.45 0.11 -0.04
N LEU A 166 -0.21 0.03 -1.19
CA LEU A 166 -1.63 0.40 -1.34
C LEU A 166 -2.40 -0.70 -2.05
N LEU A 167 -3.47 -1.19 -1.41
CA LEU A 167 -4.51 -2.00 -2.03
C LEU A 167 -5.83 -1.25 -1.93
N ALA A 168 -6.51 -1.04 -3.05
CA ALA A 168 -7.87 -0.49 -3.06
C ALA A 168 -8.71 -1.17 -4.14
N HIS A 169 -9.88 -1.66 -3.78
CA HIS A 169 -10.88 -2.15 -4.73
C HIS A 169 -12.19 -1.39 -4.53
N GLY A 170 -13.15 -1.54 -5.43
CA GLY A 170 -14.46 -0.91 -5.34
C GLY A 170 -14.91 -0.26 -6.64
N SER A 171 -15.92 0.60 -6.51
CA SER A 171 -16.60 1.21 -7.65
C SER A 171 -16.84 2.72 -7.46
N GLY A 172 -16.82 3.42 -8.59
CA GLY A 172 -17.17 4.84 -8.66
C GLY A 172 -16.31 5.79 -7.81
N THR A 173 -16.86 6.97 -7.55
CA THR A 173 -16.17 8.05 -6.81
C THR A 173 -16.04 7.77 -5.32
N THR A 174 -16.87 6.90 -4.75
CA THR A 174 -16.73 6.50 -3.35
C THR A 174 -15.40 5.77 -3.12
N ALA A 175 -15.05 4.81 -3.99
CA ALA A 175 -13.78 4.10 -3.89
C ALA A 175 -12.58 4.91 -4.42
N TYR A 176 -12.78 5.73 -5.47
CA TYR A 176 -11.68 6.31 -6.24
C TYR A 176 -11.68 7.84 -6.37
N GLY A 177 -12.49 8.56 -5.60
CA GLY A 177 -12.48 10.03 -5.61
C GLY A 177 -11.08 10.61 -5.31
N TRP A 178 -10.34 9.98 -4.40
CA TRP A 178 -8.94 10.33 -4.09
C TRP A 178 -8.01 10.17 -5.29
N LEU A 179 -8.23 9.16 -6.13
CA LEU A 179 -7.39 8.91 -7.30
C LEU A 179 -7.66 9.93 -8.40
N SER A 180 -8.93 10.31 -8.64
CA SER A 180 -9.26 11.41 -9.56
C SER A 180 -8.74 12.76 -9.06
N ALA A 181 -8.67 12.99 -7.75
CA ALA A 181 -8.09 14.21 -7.19
C ALA A 181 -6.58 14.31 -7.48
N LEU A 182 -5.86 13.18 -7.46
CA LEU A 182 -4.43 13.11 -7.78
C LEU A 182 -4.15 13.11 -9.29
N LEU A 183 -4.99 12.40 -10.05
CA LEU A 183 -4.84 12.19 -11.49
C LEU A 183 -6.16 12.56 -12.19
N PRO A 184 -6.42 13.86 -12.47
CA PRO A 184 -7.68 14.31 -13.07
C PRO A 184 -8.01 13.70 -14.46
N GLY A 185 -7.02 13.09 -15.12
CA GLY A 185 -7.20 12.38 -16.39
C GLY A 185 -7.60 10.91 -16.25
N VAL A 186 -7.55 10.33 -15.04
CA VAL A 186 -7.97 8.95 -14.81
C VAL A 186 -9.49 8.91 -14.67
N GLY A 187 -10.10 8.05 -15.48
CA GLY A 187 -11.53 7.81 -15.47
C GLY A 187 -11.87 6.43 -14.93
N PHE A 188 -13.02 6.33 -14.25
CA PHE A 188 -13.61 5.08 -13.79
C PHE A 188 -14.98 4.85 -14.45
N PRO A 189 -15.06 4.57 -15.77
CA PRO A 189 -16.34 4.29 -16.39
C PRO A 189 -17.01 3.09 -15.72
N SER A 190 -18.31 3.22 -15.44
CA SER A 190 -19.11 2.11 -14.97
C SER A 190 -19.22 1.03 -16.06
N GLY A 191 -19.26 -0.21 -15.61
CA GLY A 191 -19.63 -1.33 -16.43
C GLY A 191 -18.44 -2.05 -17.05
N CYS A 192 -18.65 -3.35 -17.15
CA CYS A 192 -17.73 -4.31 -17.68
C CYS A 192 -18.48 -5.21 -18.67
N THR A 193 -17.75 -6.00 -19.42
CA THR A 193 -18.28 -6.91 -20.42
C THR A 193 -18.79 -8.18 -19.76
N ASN A 194 -19.79 -8.82 -20.34
CA ASN A 194 -20.27 -10.13 -19.87
C ASN A 194 -19.33 -11.30 -20.24
N SER A 195 -18.09 -11.01 -20.65
CA SER A 195 -17.13 -12.00 -21.14
C SER A 195 -16.08 -12.42 -20.10
N GLY A 196 -16.12 -11.82 -18.90
CA GLY A 196 -15.26 -12.19 -17.78
C GLY A 196 -13.87 -11.55 -17.81
N ALA A 197 -13.22 -11.56 -16.64
CA ALA A 197 -11.89 -11.01 -16.41
C ALA A 197 -10.77 -12.04 -16.61
N THR A 198 -9.66 -11.64 -17.23
CA THR A 198 -8.48 -12.49 -17.47
C THR A 198 -7.23 -11.80 -16.96
N LEU A 199 -6.38 -12.52 -16.23
CA LEU A 199 -5.05 -12.05 -15.85
C LEU A 199 -4.20 -11.80 -17.10
N THR A 200 -3.47 -10.68 -17.11
CA THR A 200 -2.40 -10.45 -18.08
C THR A 200 -1.16 -11.24 -17.66
N ALA A 201 -0.13 -11.30 -18.51
CA ALA A 201 1.15 -11.89 -18.13
C ALA A 201 1.77 -11.22 -16.89
N ALA A 202 1.61 -9.89 -16.77
CA ALA A 202 2.05 -9.14 -15.59
C ALA A 202 1.20 -9.50 -14.36
N GLY A 203 -0.12 -9.65 -14.51
CA GLY A 203 -0.99 -10.12 -13.43
C GLY A 203 -0.66 -11.53 -12.94
N SER A 204 -0.43 -12.48 -13.84
CA SER A 204 0.00 -13.83 -13.47
C SER A 204 1.36 -13.85 -12.75
N ALA A 205 2.26 -12.93 -13.11
CA ALA A 205 3.54 -12.77 -12.41
C ALA A 205 3.39 -12.11 -11.03
N ALA A 206 2.49 -11.12 -10.91
CA ALA A 206 2.19 -10.45 -9.66
C ALA A 206 1.45 -11.36 -8.67
N PHE A 207 0.59 -12.25 -9.17
CA PHE A 207 -0.27 -13.13 -8.37
C PHE A 207 -0.03 -14.63 -8.63
N PRO A 208 1.15 -15.18 -8.24
CA PRO A 208 1.41 -16.60 -8.42
C PRO A 208 0.33 -17.49 -7.79
N GLY A 209 -0.23 -18.40 -8.58
CA GLY A 209 -1.26 -19.33 -8.15
C GLY A 209 -2.69 -18.76 -8.12
N LEU A 210 -2.89 -17.50 -8.50
CA LEU A 210 -4.23 -16.94 -8.70
C LEU A 210 -4.79 -17.36 -10.06
N SER A 211 -6.06 -17.72 -10.11
CA SER A 211 -6.77 -18.09 -11.34
C SER A 211 -7.69 -16.98 -11.83
N ASN A 212 -8.13 -17.06 -13.09
CA ASN A 212 -9.15 -16.14 -13.60
C ASN A 212 -10.48 -16.28 -12.87
N SER A 213 -10.82 -17.48 -12.38
CA SER A 213 -12.05 -17.68 -11.59
C SER A 213 -12.06 -16.91 -10.29
N ASP A 214 -10.89 -16.69 -9.66
CA ASP A 214 -10.82 -15.92 -8.42
C ASP A 214 -11.20 -14.45 -8.63
N ILE A 215 -10.77 -13.87 -9.76
CA ILE A 215 -11.07 -12.47 -10.14
C ILE A 215 -12.38 -12.31 -10.93
N GLN A 216 -13.06 -13.43 -11.26
CA GLN A 216 -14.38 -13.46 -11.92
C GLN A 216 -15.52 -13.77 -10.94
N ALA A 217 -15.22 -13.94 -9.66
CA ALA A 217 -16.21 -14.38 -8.68
C ALA A 217 -17.35 -13.38 -8.44
N GLY A 218 -17.08 -12.10 -8.69
CA GLY A 218 -18.05 -11.01 -8.61
C GLY A 218 -18.24 -10.26 -9.93
N PRO A 219 -19.30 -9.47 -10.05
CA PRO A 219 -19.47 -8.58 -11.18
C PRO A 219 -18.36 -7.54 -11.18
N CYS A 220 -17.89 -7.19 -12.37
CA CYS A 220 -17.00 -6.06 -12.54
C CYS A 220 -17.86 -4.78 -12.59
N HIS A 221 -17.53 -3.81 -11.74
CA HIS A 221 -18.30 -2.57 -11.58
C HIS A 221 -17.69 -1.40 -12.33
N ASN A 222 -16.35 -1.32 -12.34
CA ASN A 222 -15.61 -0.27 -13.00
C ASN A 222 -14.47 -0.83 -13.82
N ASN A 223 -14.07 -0.05 -14.82
CA ASN A 223 -12.79 -0.20 -15.47
C ASN A 223 -11.99 1.09 -15.32
N PHE A 224 -10.69 1.01 -15.58
CA PHE A 224 -9.79 2.15 -15.54
C PHE A 224 -9.45 2.64 -16.95
N THR A 225 -9.49 3.95 -17.14
CA THR A 225 -9.11 4.63 -18.38
C THR A 225 -8.21 5.82 -18.09
N GLY A 226 -7.50 6.32 -19.11
CA GLY A 226 -6.59 7.46 -18.93
C GLY A 226 -5.40 7.15 -18.03
N LEU A 227 -5.03 5.87 -17.92
CA LEU A 227 -3.89 5.43 -17.13
C LEU A 227 -2.61 6.14 -17.61
N SER A 228 -1.95 6.79 -16.68
CA SER A 228 -0.62 7.38 -16.82
C SER A 228 0.18 7.04 -15.56
N GLY A 229 1.41 7.52 -15.46
CA GLY A 229 2.11 7.39 -14.19
C GLY A 229 2.56 5.94 -13.85
N GLY A 230 3.04 5.17 -14.82
CA GLY A 230 3.68 3.86 -14.54
C GLY A 230 2.72 2.74 -14.11
N LEU A 231 1.41 3.02 -14.10
CA LEU A 231 0.38 2.03 -13.85
C LEU A 231 0.26 1.07 -15.03
N ILE A 232 0.30 -0.23 -14.74
CA ILE A 232 0.19 -1.33 -15.69
C ILE A 232 -1.10 -2.11 -15.45
N VAL A 233 -1.60 -2.75 -16.50
CA VAL A 233 -2.81 -3.58 -16.42
C VAL A 233 -2.46 -5.00 -16.01
N LEU A 234 -2.98 -5.43 -14.85
CA LEU A 234 -2.79 -6.77 -14.28
C LEU A 234 -3.94 -7.72 -14.64
N ALA A 235 -5.15 -7.22 -14.82
CA ALA A 235 -6.25 -7.99 -15.37
C ALA A 235 -7.08 -7.15 -16.34
N ARG A 236 -7.60 -7.80 -17.37
CA ARG A 236 -8.48 -7.22 -18.37
C ARG A 236 -9.86 -7.83 -18.26
N ASP A 237 -10.86 -6.99 -18.22
CA ASP A 237 -12.22 -7.44 -18.42
C ASP A 237 -12.54 -7.48 -19.93
N GLY A 238 -13.05 -8.62 -20.37
CA GLY A 238 -13.63 -8.83 -21.68
C GLY A 238 -12.75 -9.45 -22.75
N SER A 239 -13.41 -10.13 -23.70
CA SER A 239 -12.75 -10.86 -24.79
C SER A 239 -12.43 -9.99 -26.00
N THR A 240 -13.28 -8.99 -26.29
CA THR A 240 -13.18 -8.14 -27.49
C THR A 240 -12.84 -6.68 -27.14
N ALA A 241 -13.51 -6.11 -26.15
CA ALA A 241 -13.18 -4.80 -25.59
C ALA A 241 -12.46 -5.00 -24.26
N GLN A 242 -11.14 -5.23 -24.33
CA GLN A 242 -10.29 -5.51 -23.18
C GLN A 242 -10.09 -4.26 -22.30
N ARG A 243 -10.96 -4.08 -21.32
CA ARG A 243 -10.95 -2.95 -20.38
C ARG A 243 -9.99 -3.23 -19.22
N ALA A 244 -9.26 -2.23 -18.76
CA ALA A 244 -8.39 -2.41 -17.59
C ALA A 244 -9.25 -2.60 -16.34
N PHE A 245 -9.15 -3.76 -15.71
CA PHE A 245 -10.01 -4.15 -14.58
C PHE A 245 -9.24 -4.14 -13.26
N ILE A 246 -8.04 -4.73 -13.28
CA ILE A 246 -7.08 -4.64 -12.17
C ILE A 246 -5.83 -3.99 -12.74
N ILE A 247 -5.35 -2.97 -12.05
CA ILE A 247 -4.12 -2.25 -12.35
C ILE A 247 -3.18 -2.30 -11.16
N GLY A 248 -1.90 -2.08 -11.41
CA GLY A 248 -0.92 -1.87 -10.36
C GLY A 248 0.26 -1.09 -10.89
N ASN A 249 1.35 -0.99 -10.14
CA ASN A 249 2.60 -0.40 -10.64
C ASN A 249 3.67 -1.49 -10.84
N ASN A 250 4.72 -1.11 -11.56
CA ASN A 250 5.91 -1.95 -11.80
C ASN A 250 6.97 -1.81 -10.69
N ASN A 251 6.63 -1.23 -9.53
CA ASN A 251 7.55 -0.91 -8.43
C ASN A 251 8.76 -0.04 -8.84
N GLU A 252 8.65 0.69 -9.94
CA GLU A 252 9.63 1.73 -10.28
C GLU A 252 9.36 2.94 -9.36
N GLY A 253 10.42 3.57 -8.83
CA GLY A 253 10.37 4.48 -7.68
C GLY A 253 9.46 5.72 -7.84
N GLY A 254 9.28 6.56 -6.80
CA GLY A 254 8.47 7.79 -6.92
C GLY A 254 7.16 7.77 -6.14
N SER A 255 6.02 8.16 -6.72
CA SER A 255 4.67 8.27 -6.12
C SER A 255 3.55 7.99 -7.13
N ILE A 256 2.27 8.05 -6.73
CA ILE A 256 1.12 7.86 -7.64
C ILE A 256 1.13 8.94 -8.75
N THR A 257 1.50 10.16 -8.41
CA THR A 257 1.55 11.30 -9.35
C THR A 257 2.90 11.46 -10.07
N ASP A 258 3.94 10.78 -9.61
CA ASP A 258 5.30 10.84 -10.18
C ASP A 258 6.01 9.48 -10.00
N PRO A 259 5.73 8.48 -10.83
CA PRO A 259 6.26 7.11 -10.71
C PRO A 259 7.71 6.95 -11.22
N GLY A 260 8.40 8.06 -11.51
CA GLY A 260 9.55 8.04 -12.41
C GLY A 260 10.76 8.82 -11.92
N THR A 261 10.68 9.46 -10.76
CA THR A 261 11.84 10.13 -10.16
C THR A 261 12.27 9.38 -8.90
N SER A 262 13.57 9.11 -8.79
CA SER A 262 14.15 8.65 -7.53
C SER A 262 13.83 9.69 -6.47
N VAL A 263 13.11 9.29 -5.41
CA VAL A 263 12.82 10.20 -4.30
C VAL A 263 14.16 10.57 -3.68
N PRO A 264 14.51 11.87 -3.60
CA PRO A 264 15.77 12.29 -2.99
C PRO A 264 15.86 11.73 -1.57
N ALA A 265 17.02 11.16 -1.21
CA ALA A 265 17.23 10.60 0.12
C ALA A 265 16.82 11.62 1.20
N PRO A 266 16.13 11.18 2.28
CA PRO A 266 15.63 12.11 3.29
C PRO A 266 16.76 12.98 3.83
N ALA A 267 16.55 14.30 3.85
CA ALA A 267 17.55 15.31 4.27
C ALA A 267 18.14 15.06 5.67
N GLY A 268 17.47 14.23 6.50
CA GLY A 268 17.98 13.78 7.79
C GLY A 268 19.33 13.06 7.71
N LEU A 269 19.64 12.37 6.61
CA LEU A 269 20.95 11.71 6.42
C LEU A 269 22.08 12.73 6.21
N ALA A 270 21.80 13.84 5.51
CA ALA A 270 22.75 14.92 5.34
C ALA A 270 23.05 15.61 6.69
N LEU A 271 22.02 15.82 7.52
CA LEU A 271 22.17 16.39 8.86
C LEU A 271 22.96 15.48 9.81
N LEU A 272 22.76 14.16 9.76
CA LEU A 272 23.54 13.21 10.55
C LEU A 272 25.02 13.21 10.14
N ALA A 273 25.31 13.23 8.82
CA ALA A 273 26.67 13.30 8.30
C ALA A 273 27.36 14.62 8.72
N ILE A 274 26.66 15.75 8.66
CA ILE A 274 27.17 17.07 9.11
C ILE A 274 27.40 17.06 10.63
N GLY A 275 26.47 16.49 11.41
CA GLY A 275 26.60 16.37 12.87
C GLY A 275 27.82 15.54 13.29
N LEU A 276 28.05 14.39 12.64
CA LEU A 276 29.22 13.54 12.89
C LEU A 276 30.54 14.22 12.48
N LEU A 277 30.55 14.97 11.36
CA LEU A 277 31.70 15.81 10.98
C LEU A 277 31.96 16.90 12.02
N GLY A 278 30.93 17.61 12.47
CA GLY A 278 31.03 18.65 13.51
C GLY A 278 31.60 18.12 14.83
N MET A 279 31.18 16.93 15.27
CA MET A 279 31.72 16.30 16.48
C MET A 279 33.22 15.99 16.36
N ARG A 280 33.69 15.49 15.21
CA ARG A 280 35.12 15.24 14.96
C ARG A 280 35.97 16.53 14.99
N PHE A 281 35.45 17.65 14.50
CA PHE A 281 36.15 18.94 14.57
C PHE A 281 36.18 19.52 15.99
N SER A 282 35.15 19.28 16.81
CA SER A 282 35.15 19.73 18.21
C SER A 282 36.18 19.01 19.08
N GLN A 283 36.44 17.72 18.80
CA GLN A 283 37.41 16.92 19.55
C GLN A 283 38.86 17.32 19.27
N ARG A 284 39.15 17.88 18.08
CA ARG A 284 40.50 18.36 17.72
C ARG A 284 40.90 19.70 18.37
N LYS A 285 39.96 20.45 18.96
CA LYS A 285 40.27 21.71 19.65
C LYS A 285 40.62 21.54 21.13
N LYS A 286 40.55 20.31 21.68
CA LYS A 286 40.83 20.01 23.09
C LYS A 286 42.10 19.17 23.30
N ALA A 287 42.87 18.94 22.25
CA ALA A 287 44.22 18.39 22.30
C ALA A 287 45.19 19.44 21.76
#